data_AF-X1R1U3-F1
#
_entry.id   AF-X1R1U3-F1
#
_cell.length_a   1.000
_cell.length_b   1.000
_cell.length_c   1.000
_cell.angle_alpha   90.00
_cell.angle_beta   90.00
_cell.angle_gamma   90.00
#
_symmetry.space_group_name_H-M   'P 1'
#
loop_
_entity.id
_entity.type
_entity.pdbx_description
1 polymer ?
#
loop_
_entity_poly.entity_id
_entity_poly.type
_entity_poly.pdbx_seq_one_letter_code
_entity_poly.pdbx_strand_id
1 'polypeptide(L)'
;MNENNQKTTRRKFLKNSTVAAASVTLGLNAIGTPLIRSARGANERIRVGFIGVGNRGTQLLRGFLQQDDIEVAALCDVYEPYLIRDYSKVDKKLRDSL
;
A
#
# COMPACT_ATOMS: atom_id res chain seq x y z
N MET A 1 -18.18 -35.03 49.64
CA MET A 1 -16.83 -35.06 49.05
C MET A 1 -16.96 -35.15 47.54
N ASN A 2 -16.36 -34.37 46.65
CA ASN A 2 -15.44 -33.23 46.71
C ASN A 2 -15.71 -32.42 45.43
N GLU A 3 -16.02 -31.13 45.54
CA GLU A 3 -15.97 -30.25 44.37
C GLU A 3 -14.55 -29.71 44.22
N ASN A 4 -13.86 -30.16 43.17
CA ASN A 4 -12.56 -29.67 42.76
C ASN A 4 -12.70 -28.25 42.17
N ASN A 5 -12.72 -27.24 43.04
CA ASN A 5 -12.68 -25.84 42.61
C ASN A 5 -11.27 -25.49 42.11
N GLN A 6 -11.03 -25.75 40.82
CA GLN A 6 -9.79 -25.47 40.11
C GLN A 6 -9.61 -23.95 39.97
N LYS A 7 -8.96 -23.32 40.95
CA LYS A 7 -8.66 -21.88 40.94
C LYS A 7 -7.93 -21.48 39.65
N THR A 8 -8.58 -20.66 38.83
CA THR A 8 -7.99 -20.09 37.62
C THR A 8 -6.89 -19.10 38.03
N THR A 9 -5.63 -19.47 37.82
CA THR A 9 -4.48 -18.59 38.08
C THR A 9 -4.16 -17.74 36.85
N ARG A 10 -3.60 -16.54 37.07
CA ARG A 10 -3.20 -15.60 35.99
C ARG A 10 -2.37 -16.28 34.89
N ARG A 11 -1.46 -17.19 35.27
CA ARG A 11 -0.62 -17.98 34.35
C ARG A 11 -1.43 -18.92 33.47
N LYS A 12 -2.46 -19.57 34.04
CA LYS A 12 -3.36 -20.47 33.31
C LYS A 12 -4.25 -19.69 32.34
N PHE A 13 -4.72 -18.51 32.74
CA PHE A 13 -5.44 -17.60 31.85
C PHE A 13 -4.57 -17.14 30.68
N LEU A 14 -3.35 -16.64 30.95
CA LEU A 14 -2.43 -16.21 29.89
C LEU A 14 -2.11 -17.33 28.90
N LYS A 15 -1.88 -18.55 29.40
CA LYS A 15 -1.61 -19.75 28.56
C LYS A 15 -2.81 -20.15 27.71
N ASN A 16 -4.02 -20.07 28.26
CA ASN A 16 -5.23 -20.40 27.50
C ASN A 16 -5.55 -19.33 26.45
N SER A 17 -5.36 -18.04 26.78
CA SER A 17 -5.58 -16.93 25.86
C SER A 17 -4.58 -16.94 24.70
N THR A 18 -3.31 -17.32 24.93
CA THR A 18 -2.33 -17.43 23.84
C THR A 18 -2.61 -18.61 22.91
N VAL A 19 -3.08 -19.76 23.43
CA VAL A 19 -3.47 -20.90 22.60
C VAL A 19 -4.72 -20.61 21.75
N ALA A 20 -5.71 -19.91 22.32
CA ALA A 20 -6.91 -19.51 21.59
C ALA A 20 -6.64 -18.43 20.51
N ALA A 21 -5.66 -17.55 20.73
CA ALA A 21 -5.27 -16.56 19.71
C ALA A 21 -4.52 -17.19 18.53
N ALA A 22 -3.67 -18.20 18.80
CA ALA A 22 -2.89 -18.87 17.76
C ALA A 22 -3.76 -19.65 16.75
N SER A 23 -4.90 -20.20 17.18
CA SER A 23 -5.83 -20.89 16.28
C SER A 23 -6.56 -19.95 15.33
N VAL A 24 -6.81 -18.70 15.72
CA VAL A 24 -7.41 -17.67 14.84
C VAL A 24 -6.42 -17.21 13.76
N THR A 25 -5.14 -17.06 14.10
CA THR A 25 -4.11 -16.64 13.12
C THR A 25 -3.87 -17.71 12.05
N LEU A 26 -3.92 -19.00 12.40
CA LEU A 26 -3.79 -20.08 11.42
C LEU A 26 -5.05 -20.26 10.53
N GLY A 27 -6.25 -19.96 11.06
CA GLY A 27 -7.50 -20.04 10.30
C GLY A 27 -7.70 -18.90 9.28
N LEU A 28 -7.12 -17.72 9.53
CA LEU A 28 -7.23 -16.56 8.62
C LEU A 28 -6.35 -16.66 7.37
N ASN A 29 -5.30 -17.49 7.38
CA ASN A 29 -4.44 -17.70 6.20
C ASN A 29 -5.08 -18.64 5.16
N ALA A 30 -6.14 -19.37 5.51
CA ALA A 30 -6.84 -20.27 4.60
C ALA A 30 -7.95 -19.58 3.78
N ILE A 31 -8.40 -18.39 4.21
CA ILE A 31 -9.33 -17.55 3.46
C ILE A 31 -8.54 -16.41 2.83
N GLY A 32 -7.60 -16.77 1.96
CA GLY A 32 -7.00 -15.83 1.03
C GLY A 32 -8.09 -15.37 0.08
N THR A 33 -8.81 -14.31 0.42
CA THR A 33 -9.53 -13.54 -0.58
C THR A 33 -8.49 -13.04 -1.57
N PRO A 34 -8.58 -13.38 -2.86
CA PRO A 34 -7.80 -12.64 -3.84
C PRO A 34 -8.28 -11.19 -3.70
N LEU A 35 -7.39 -10.31 -3.27
CA LEU A 35 -7.55 -8.87 -3.44
C LEU A 35 -7.67 -8.65 -4.94
N ILE A 36 -8.88 -8.81 -5.48
CA ILE A 36 -9.23 -8.34 -6.80
C ILE A 36 -9.21 -6.83 -6.67
N ARG A 37 -8.01 -6.25 -6.83
CA ARG A 37 -7.85 -4.90 -7.32
C ARG A 37 -8.56 -4.90 -8.66
N SER A 38 -9.85 -4.55 -8.66
CA SER A 38 -10.59 -4.29 -9.88
C SER A 38 -9.71 -3.38 -10.70
N ALA A 39 -9.21 -3.87 -11.85
CA ALA A 39 -8.34 -3.11 -12.69
C ALA A 39 -9.16 -1.95 -13.24
N ARG A 40 -9.10 -0.81 -12.55
CA ARG A 40 -9.78 0.42 -12.94
C ARG A 40 -9.34 0.77 -14.35
N GLY A 41 -10.31 0.84 -15.27
CA GLY A 41 -10.06 1.04 -16.70
C GLY A 41 -9.30 2.34 -16.95
N ALA A 42 -8.61 2.45 -18.10
CA ALA A 42 -7.80 3.63 -18.43
C ALA A 42 -8.58 4.97 -18.42
N ASN A 43 -9.91 4.94 -18.60
CA ASN A 43 -10.78 6.12 -18.49
C ASN A 43 -11.18 6.48 -17.05
N GLU A 44 -10.85 5.64 -16.07
CA GLU A 44 -11.17 5.87 -14.66
C GLU A 44 -10.02 6.53 -13.90
N ARG A 45 -8.90 6.84 -14.57
CA ARG A 45 -7.73 7.51 -13.98
C ARG A 45 -7.61 8.95 -14.47
N ILE A 46 -7.23 9.83 -13.55
CA ILE A 46 -6.94 11.24 -13.81
C ILE A 46 -5.48 11.36 -14.24
N ARG A 47 -5.24 11.88 -15.45
CA ARG A 47 -3.88 12.17 -15.92
C ARG A 47 -3.41 13.52 -15.42
N VAL A 48 -2.25 13.53 -14.79
CA VAL A 48 -1.65 14.74 -14.19
C VAL A 48 -0.24 14.95 -14.75
N GLY A 49 0.06 16.19 -15.12
CA GLY A 49 1.41 16.65 -15.44
C GLY A 49 1.99 17.48 -14.30
N PHE A 50 3.28 17.33 -14.03
CA PHE A 50 3.98 18.10 -12.99
C PHE A 50 4.97 19.10 -13.63
N ILE A 51 4.84 20.37 -13.28
CA ILE A 51 5.78 21.43 -13.68
C ILE A 51 6.53 21.92 -12.44
N GLY A 52 7.85 21.81 -12.45
CA GLY A 52 8.72 22.04 -11.31
C GLY A 52 8.73 20.83 -10.38
N VAL A 53 9.70 19.93 -10.57
CA VAL A 53 9.88 18.70 -9.78
C VAL A 53 11.08 18.78 -8.84
N GLY A 54 11.45 19.98 -8.38
CA GLY A 54 12.42 20.21 -7.30
C GLY A 54 11.95 19.69 -5.93
N ASN A 55 12.33 20.37 -4.84
CA ASN A 55 12.08 19.88 -3.47
C ASN A 55 10.59 19.60 -3.16
N ARG A 56 9.73 20.62 -3.22
CA ARG A 56 8.30 20.46 -2.92
C ARG A 56 7.57 19.68 -4.02
N GLY A 57 7.94 19.91 -5.28
CA GLY A 57 7.40 19.19 -6.43
C GLY A 57 7.59 17.67 -6.31
N THR A 58 8.77 17.23 -5.87
CA THR A 58 9.04 15.80 -5.62
C THR A 58 8.15 15.22 -4.51
N GLN A 59 7.90 15.97 -3.45
CA GLN A 59 7.02 15.52 -2.35
C GLN A 59 5.57 15.36 -2.83
N LEU A 60 5.06 16.32 -3.60
CA LEU A 60 3.74 16.25 -4.21
C LEU A 60 3.64 15.08 -5.19
N LEU A 61 4.63 14.93 -6.08
CA LEU A 61 4.71 13.81 -7.02
C LEU A 61 4.63 12.46 -6.28
N ARG A 62 5.39 12.30 -5.20
CA ARG A 62 5.35 11.08 -4.38
C ARG A 62 3.98 10.82 -3.75
N GLY A 63 3.29 11.86 -3.28
CA GLY A 63 1.94 11.72 -2.73
C GLY A 63 0.91 11.31 -3.79
N PHE A 64 1.02 11.87 -5.00
CA PHE A 64 0.12 11.57 -6.12
C PHE A 64 0.36 10.17 -6.69
N LEU A 65 1.62 9.70 -6.72
CA LEU A 65 1.96 8.33 -7.15
C LEU A 65 1.41 7.24 -6.22
N GLN A 66 0.98 7.59 -5.01
CA GLN A 66 0.32 6.66 -4.09
C GLN A 66 -1.20 6.57 -4.31
N GLN A 67 -1.77 7.43 -5.16
CA GLN A 67 -3.21 7.42 -5.44
C GLN A 67 -3.52 6.44 -6.58
N ASP A 68 -4.46 5.53 -6.34
CA ASP A 68 -4.82 4.47 -7.28
C ASP A 68 -5.55 4.98 -8.53
N ASP A 69 -6.06 6.21 -8.48
CA ASP A 69 -6.83 6.87 -9.54
C ASP A 69 -6.03 7.91 -10.32
N ILE A 70 -4.71 7.96 -10.12
CA ILE A 70 -3.84 8.95 -10.78
C ILE A 70 -2.85 8.26 -11.73
N GLU A 71 -2.65 8.88 -12.89
CA GLU A 71 -1.63 8.52 -13.86
C GLU A 71 -0.73 9.75 -14.12
N VAL A 72 0.56 9.65 -13.79
CA VAL A 72 1.50 10.75 -14.05
C VAL A 72 1.96 10.68 -15.50
N ALA A 73 1.45 11.63 -16.30
CA ALA A 73 1.62 11.62 -17.75
C ALA A 73 2.89 12.34 -18.21
N ALA A 74 3.35 13.37 -17.50
CA ALA A 74 4.52 14.14 -17.90
C ALA A 74 5.17 14.88 -16.72
N LEU A 75 6.48 15.12 -16.83
CA LEU A 75 7.25 16.00 -15.94
C LEU A 75 7.89 17.12 -16.78
N CYS A 76 7.95 18.32 -16.20
CA CYS A 76 8.60 19.49 -16.78
C CYS A 76 9.42 20.18 -15.68
N ASP A 77 10.66 20.55 -15.98
CA ASP A 77 11.51 21.36 -15.11
C ASP A 77 12.54 22.08 -15.99
N VAL A 78 12.97 23.27 -15.59
CA VAL A 78 14.04 24.01 -16.27
C VAL A 78 15.41 23.43 -15.96
N TYR A 79 15.55 22.75 -14.81
CA TYR A 79 16.78 22.11 -14.39
C TYR A 79 16.73 20.61 -14.71
N GLU A 80 17.38 20.23 -15.81
CA GLU A 80 17.38 18.87 -16.37
C GLU A 80 17.65 17.74 -15.36
N PRO A 81 18.59 17.86 -14.40
CA PRO A 81 18.83 16.80 -13.43
C PRO A 81 17.60 16.42 -12.57
N TYR A 82 16.65 17.35 -12.38
CA TYR A 82 15.39 17.04 -11.69
C TYR A 82 14.43 16.21 -12.53
N LEU A 83 14.45 16.38 -13.85
CA LEU A 83 13.71 15.51 -14.75
C LEU A 83 14.29 14.10 -14.73
N ILE A 84 15.60 13.97 -14.94
CA ILE A 84 16.26 12.66 -15.10
C ILE A 84 16.07 11.76 -13.88
N ARG A 85 16.18 12.28 -12.65
CA ARG A 85 16.05 11.43 -11.45
C ARG A 85 14.67 10.80 -11.31
N ASP A 86 13.63 11.50 -11.77
CA ASP A 86 12.22 11.14 -11.56
C ASP A 86 11.55 10.67 -12.87
N TYR A 87 12.27 10.73 -14.00
CA TYR A 87 11.76 10.38 -15.32
C TYR A 87 11.22 8.95 -15.40
N SER A 88 11.82 8.03 -14.66
CA SER A 88 11.38 6.63 -14.56
C SER A 88 9.95 6.46 -14.00
N LYS A 89 9.40 7.50 -13.35
CA LYS A 89 8.06 7.51 -12.74
C LYS A 89 6.95 7.92 -13.71
N VAL A 90 7.32 8.41 -14.90
CA VAL A 90 6.35 8.72 -15.96
C VAL A 90 5.85 7.42 -16.58
N ASP A 91 4.58 7.41 -16.98
CA ASP A 91 3.99 6.27 -17.68
C ASP A 91 4.88 5.84 -18.86
N LYS A 92 5.15 4.53 -18.93
CA LYS A 92 6.07 3.95 -19.92
C LYS A 92 5.59 4.25 -21.35
N LYS A 93 4.28 4.23 -21.58
CA LYS A 93 3.69 4.49 -22.89
C LYS A 93 4.01 5.89 -23.42
N LEU A 94 4.16 6.85 -22.51
CA LEU A 94 4.52 8.24 -22.84
C LEU A 94 6.03 8.44 -22.95
N ARG A 95 6.82 7.70 -22.18
CA ARG A 95 8.29 7.66 -22.36
C ARG A 95 8.70 7.10 -23.72
N ASP A 96 7.98 6.09 -24.20
CA ASP A 96 8.30 5.39 -25.45
C ASP A 96 7.72 6.10 -26.70
N SER A 97 6.89 7.14 -26.53
CA SER A 97 6.25 7.87 -27.64
C SER A 97 6.87 9.24 -27.96
N LEU A 98 7.95 9.60 -27.27
CA LEU A 98 8.73 10.83 -27.46
C LEU A 98 10.10 10.47 -28.05
#